data_AF-A0A1L9GTM6-F1
#
_entry.id   AF-A0A1L9GTM6-F1
#
_cell.length_a   1.000
_cell.length_b   1.000
_cell.length_c   1.000
_cell.angle_alpha   90.00
_cell.angle_beta   90.00
_cell.angle_gamma   90.00
#
_symmetry.space_group_name_H-M   'P 1'
#
loop_
_entity.id
_entity.type
_entity.pdbx_description
1 polymer ?
#
loop_
_entity_poly.entity_id
_entity_poly.type
_entity_poly.pdbx_seq_one_letter_code
_entity_poly.pdbx_strand_id
1 'polypeptide(L)'
;MSKTFIKKNIKLSNEFDRYIIRKPDLMNRIPNKGWVIITVEGDEAFNKESRALAENINPQRGRVVEARKKGSTWRLHDFAAC
;
A
#
# COMPACT_ATOMS: atom_id res chain seq x y z
N MET A 1 14.35 2.10 -8.38
CA MET A 1 13.76 2.66 -7.14
C MET A 1 14.73 3.64 -6.50
N SER A 2 14.26 4.82 -6.10
CA SER A 2 15.11 5.82 -5.45
C SER A 2 15.32 5.53 -3.95
N LYS A 3 16.45 5.97 -3.38
CA LYS A 3 16.70 5.86 -1.92
C LYS A 3 15.65 6.61 -1.10
N THR A 4 15.16 7.73 -1.61
CA THR A 4 14.12 8.55 -0.99
C THR A 4 12.79 7.80 -0.93
N PHE A 5 12.40 7.15 -2.04
CA PHE A 5 11.21 6.31 -2.09
C PHE A 5 11.28 5.18 -1.05
N ILE A 6 12.39 4.43 -1.01
CA ILE A 6 12.55 3.28 -0.09
C ILE A 6 12.41 3.74 1.38
N LYS A 7 13.12 4.80 1.77
CA LYS A 7 13.03 5.34 3.15
C LYS A 7 11.61 5.77 3.50
N LYS A 8 10.93 6.43 2.56
CA LYS A 8 9.54 6.86 2.75
C LYS A 8 8.59 5.67 2.87
N ASN A 9 8.75 4.67 2.00
CA ASN A 9 7.91 3.48 2.01
C ASN A 9 8.04 2.71 3.33
N ILE A 10 9.26 2.50 3.84
CA ILE A 10 9.50 1.85 5.15
C ILE A 10 8.79 2.61 6.28
N LYS A 11 8.89 3.94 6.31
CA LYS A 11 8.22 4.77 7.32
C LYS A 11 6.71 4.60 7.26
N LEU A 12 6.14 4.61 6.06
CA LEU A 12 4.70 4.49 5.84
C LEU A 12 4.18 3.08 6.15
N SER A 13 4.94 2.02 5.83
CA SER A 13 4.59 0.64 6.19
C SER A 13 4.48 0.48 7.71
N ASN A 14 5.47 0.98 8.46
CA ASN A 14 5.41 0.96 9.93
C ASN A 14 4.22 1.76 10.50
N GLU A 15 3.83 2.85 9.85
CA GLU A 15 2.63 3.62 10.25
C GLU A 15 1.35 2.84 9.97
N PHE A 16 1.26 2.23 8.80
CA PHE A 16 0.13 1.40 8.38
C PHE A 16 -0.03 0.17 9.30
N ASP A 17 1.04 -0.53 9.63
CA ASP A 17 1.01 -1.70 10.54
C ASP A 17 0.42 -1.33 11.90
N ARG A 18 0.84 -0.19 12.48
CA ARG A 18 0.27 0.32 13.74
C ARG A 18 -1.20 0.72 13.61
N TYR A 19 -1.61 1.20 12.44
CA TYR A 19 -3.00 1.58 12.19
C TYR A 19 -3.90 0.35 12.07
N ILE A 20 -3.48 -0.66 11.31
CA ILE A 20 -4.33 -1.82 10.98
C ILE A 20 -4.48 -2.80 12.14
N ILE A 21 -3.48 -2.93 13.02
CA ILE A 21 -3.58 -3.73 14.25
C ILE A 21 -4.75 -3.25 15.13
N ARG A 22 -5.08 -1.96 15.08
CA ARG A 22 -6.20 -1.38 15.84
C ARG A 22 -7.56 -1.54 15.14
N LYS A 23 -7.59 -2.12 13.94
CA LYS A 23 -8.79 -2.24 13.10
C LYS A 23 -8.86 -3.62 12.43
N PRO A 24 -9.29 -4.67 13.17
CA PRO A 24 -9.38 -6.03 12.67
C PRO A 24 -10.19 -6.16 11.37
N ASP A 25 -11.26 -5.38 11.22
CA ASP A 25 -12.09 -5.37 10.01
C ASP A 25 -11.32 -4.99 8.74
N LEU A 26 -10.35 -4.08 8.85
CA LEU A 26 -9.48 -3.72 7.72
C LEU A 26 -8.45 -4.80 7.44
N MET A 27 -7.94 -5.48 8.46
CA MET A 27 -7.01 -6.60 8.30
C MET A 27 -7.65 -7.74 7.51
N ASN A 28 -8.92 -8.04 7.77
CA ASN A 28 -9.68 -9.07 7.06
C ASN A 28 -9.91 -8.75 5.56
N ARG A 29 -9.74 -7.49 5.14
CA ARG A 29 -9.83 -7.09 3.73
C ARG A 29 -8.54 -7.33 2.97
N ILE A 30 -7.41 -7.60 3.65
CA ILE A 30 -6.16 -7.96 2.98
C ILE A 30 -6.20 -9.47 2.72
N PRO A 31 -6.17 -9.92 1.46
CA PRO A 31 -6.21 -11.33 1.15
C PRO A 31 -4.98 -12.04 1.71
N ASN A 32 -5.14 -13.32 2.07
CA ASN A 32 -4.01 -14.13 2.50
C ASN A 32 -2.94 -14.18 1.38
N LYS A 33 -1.67 -13.97 1.74
CA LYS A 33 -0.54 -13.77 0.80
C LYS A 33 -0.72 -12.57 -0.15
N GLY A 34 -1.60 -11.63 0.18
CA GLY A 34 -1.77 -10.40 -0.55
C GLY A 34 -0.59 -9.46 -0.39
N TRP A 35 -0.36 -8.64 -1.41
CA TRP A 35 0.62 -7.56 -1.37
C TRP A 35 -0.08 -6.25 -1.06
N VAL A 36 0.54 -5.42 -0.24
CA VAL A 36 0.04 -4.07 0.05
C VAL A 36 0.99 -3.06 -0.53
N ILE A 37 0.47 -2.18 -1.39
CA ILE A 37 1.18 -0.96 -1.79
C ILE A 37 0.61 0.23 -1.03
N ILE A 38 1.42 1.26 -0.83
CA ILE A 38 0.99 2.47 -0.12
C ILE A 38 0.94 3.65 -1.08
N THR A 39 -0.14 4.42 -1.00
CA THR A 39 -0.24 5.73 -1.67
C THR A 39 -0.63 6.82 -0.67
N VAL A 40 -0.27 8.06 -0.96
CA VAL A 40 -0.51 9.23 -0.11
C VAL A 40 -1.26 10.28 -0.92
N GLU A 41 -2.38 10.79 -0.38
CA GLU A 41 -3.12 11.89 -1.01
C GLU A 41 -2.22 13.13 -1.14
N GLY A 42 -2.12 13.67 -2.36
CA GLY A 42 -1.28 14.83 -2.67
C GLY A 42 0.17 14.51 -3.02
N ASP A 43 0.60 13.24 -3.05
CA ASP A 43 1.95 12.85 -3.44
C ASP A 43 1.98 11.93 -4.67
N GLU A 44 1.69 12.51 -5.83
CA GLU A 44 1.62 11.75 -7.09
C GLU A 44 2.96 11.15 -7.51
N ALA A 45 4.09 11.79 -7.17
CA ALA A 45 5.42 11.28 -7.49
C ALA A 45 5.68 9.95 -6.77
N PHE A 46 5.43 9.91 -5.45
CA PHE A 46 5.54 8.68 -4.69
C PHE A 46 4.52 7.63 -5.13
N ASN A 47 3.28 8.05 -5.40
CA ASN A 47 2.20 7.13 -5.79
C ASN A 47 2.51 6.44 -7.11
N LYS A 48 3.08 7.16 -8.09
CA LYS A 48 3.48 6.58 -9.38
C LYS A 48 4.54 5.49 -9.20
N GLU A 49 5.57 5.73 -8.39
CA GLU A 49 6.56 4.69 -8.07
C GLU A 49 5.93 3.48 -7.36
N SER A 50 5.00 3.73 -6.42
CA SER A 50 4.33 2.67 -5.67
C SER A 50 3.42 1.79 -6.54
N ARG A 51 2.64 2.39 -7.45
CA ARG A 51 1.79 1.66 -8.41
C ARG A 51 2.61 0.89 -9.44
N ALA A 52 3.71 1.47 -9.92
CA ALA A 52 4.63 0.76 -10.82
C ALA A 52 5.21 -0.52 -10.16
N LEU A 53 5.39 -0.55 -8.84
CA LEU A 53 5.78 -1.78 -8.15
C LEU A 53 4.68 -2.84 -8.21
N ALA A 54 3.41 -2.43 -8.03
CA ALA A 54 2.28 -3.35 -8.09
C ALA A 54 2.09 -4.00 -9.46
N GLU A 55 2.31 -3.26 -10.54
CA GLU A 55 2.25 -3.79 -11.92
C GLU A 55 3.26 -4.91 -12.17
N ASN A 56 4.39 -4.90 -11.44
CA ASN A 56 5.42 -5.92 -11.53
C ASN A 56 5.19 -7.13 -10.61
N ILE A 57 4.13 -7.11 -9.78
CA ILE A 57 3.80 -8.22 -8.91
C ILE A 57 3.10 -9.29 -9.74
N ASN A 58 3.71 -10.48 -9.81
CA ASN A 58 3.10 -11.63 -10.46
C ASN A 58 1.72 -11.93 -9.82
N PRO A 59 0.61 -11.92 -10.60
CA PRO A 59 -0.73 -12.19 -10.09
C PRO A 59 -0.87 -13.54 -9.37
N GLN A 60 -0.06 -14.53 -9.75
CA GLN A 60 -0.01 -15.85 -9.09
C GLN A 60 0.60 -15.80 -7.68
N ARG A 61 1.35 -14.74 -7.34
CA ARG A 61 1.95 -14.55 -6.01
C ARG A 61 1.02 -13.88 -5.01
N GLY A 62 -0.16 -13.43 -5.44
CA GLY A 62 -1.17 -12.83 -4.57
C GLY A 62 -1.80 -11.59 -5.18
N ARG A 63 -2.97 -11.22 -4.67
CA ARG A 63 -3.68 -9.99 -5.08
C ARG A 63 -3.00 -8.78 -4.43
N VAL A 64 -3.03 -7.65 -5.13
CA VAL A 64 -2.50 -6.39 -4.62
C VAL A 64 -3.64 -5.56 -4.04
N VAL A 65 -3.38 -4.95 -2.89
CA VAL A 65 -4.28 -4.00 -2.21
C VAL A 65 -3.57 -2.66 -2.10
N GLU A 66 -4.24 -1.58 -2.48
CA GLU A 66 -3.76 -0.22 -2.28
C GLU A 66 -4.23 0.30 -0.92
N ALA A 67 -3.26 0.59 -0.04
CA ALA A 67 -3.47 1.30 1.21
C ALA A 67 -3.24 2.80 1.00
N ARG A 68 -4.33 3.54 0.79
CA ARG A 68 -4.30 4.97 0.55
C ARG A 68 -4.38 5.76 1.87
N LYS A 69 -3.35 6.57 2.13
CA LYS A 69 -3.26 7.48 3.27
C LYS A 69 -3.86 8.84 2.96
N LYS A 70 -4.71 9.32 3.87
CA LYS A 70 -5.27 10.67 3.90
C LYS A 70 -5.19 11.23 5.32
N GLY A 71 -4.30 12.19 5.55
CA GLY A 71 -4.01 12.69 6.91
C GLY A 71 -3.56 11.56 7.84
N SER A 72 -4.32 11.30 8.90
CA SER A 72 -4.11 10.21 9.88
C SER A 72 -4.94 8.95 9.58
N THR A 73 -5.69 8.94 8.47
CA THR A 73 -6.58 7.84 8.11
C THR A 73 -6.05 7.05 6.92
N TRP A 74 -6.41 5.77 6.87
CA TRP A 74 -6.04 4.85 5.82
C TRP A 74 -7.29 4.18 5.25
N ARG A 75 -7.34 4.03 3.92
CA ARG A 75 -8.40 3.33 3.21
C ARG A 75 -7.78 2.24 2.33
N LEU A 76 -8.42 1.08 2.31
CA LEU A 76 -8.01 -0.03 1.45
C LEU A 76 -8.89 -0.08 0.20
N HIS A 77 -8.23 -0.20 -0.94
CA HIS A 77 -8.83 -0.39 -2.24
C HIS A 77 -8.23 -1.64 -2.91
N ASP A 78 -9.04 -2.41 -3.62
CA ASP A 78 -8.49 -3.47 -4.46
C ASP A 78 -7.69 -2.79 -5.58
N PHE A 79 -6.43 -3.21 -5.73
CA PHE A 79 -5.61 -2.69 -6.81
C PHE A 79 -5.94 -3.48 -8.09
N ALA A 80 -6.68 -2.86 -9.00
CA ALA A 80 -6.80 -3.32 -10.36
C ALA A 80 -5.63 -2.72 -11.16
N ALA A 81 -4.76 -3.57 -11.71
CA ALA A 81 -3.81 -3.11 -12.72
C ALA A 81 -4.62 -2.56 -13.90
N CYS A 82 -4.38 -1.31 -14.28
CA CYS A 82 -4.97 -0.69 -15.47
C CYS A 82 -4.43 -1.34 -16.76
#